data_AF-A0AAW0YWS4-F1
#
_entry.id   AF-A0AAW0YWS4-F1
#
_cell.length_a   1.000
_cell.length_b   1.000
_cell.length_c   1.000
_cell.angle_alpha   90.00
_cell.angle_beta   90.00
_cell.angle_gamma   90.00
#
_symmetry.space_group_name_H-M   'P 1'
#
loop_
_entity.id
_entity.type
_entity.pdbx_description
1 polymer ?
#
loop_
_entity_poly.entity_id
_entity_poly.type
_entity_poly.pdbx_seq_one_letter_code
_entity_poly.pdbx_strand_id
1 'polypeptide(L)'
;MSSRELDNANPTIFAPTTLHRRIDGSRNSKTKLWAESVSSDEEEDDYGLGGYGQGQDREEIDAEEVYDLLRSITDPEHPVSLEQLRVVNLEDINVAGNRVLVYLTPTIPHCSMSTLIGLSLRVRLLRALPPRYRVDIRIKSGTHQSEHAVNKQLNDKERVQAALENKHLLSVVEGCLATAGKRGSD
;
A
#
# COMPACT_ATOMS: atom_id res chain seq x y z
N MET A 1 25.07 37.72 21.65
CA MET A 1 24.33 36.55 22.15
C MET A 1 22.87 36.95 22.26
N SER A 2 22.00 36.48 21.37
CA SER A 2 20.56 36.50 21.61
C SER A 2 19.93 35.33 20.85
N SER A 3 19.12 34.60 21.59
CA SER A 3 18.73 33.20 21.41
C SER A 3 17.95 32.97 20.12
N ARG A 4 18.29 31.89 19.40
CA ARG A 4 17.41 31.32 18.38
C ARG A 4 16.27 30.62 19.11
N GLU A 5 15.06 31.14 18.95
CA GLU A 5 13.84 30.46 19.38
C GLU A 5 13.74 29.12 18.66
N LEU A 6 13.61 28.05 19.44
CA LEU A 6 13.41 26.69 18.95
C LEU A 6 11.93 26.54 18.62
N ASP A 7 11.56 26.85 17.39
CA ASP A 7 10.24 26.48 16.83
C ASP A 7 10.23 24.98 16.54
N ASN A 8 10.07 24.17 17.60
CA ASN A 8 9.74 22.75 17.48
C ASN A 8 8.38 22.50 18.14
N ALA A 9 7.32 22.96 17.48
CA ALA A 9 5.96 22.55 17.82
C ALA A 9 5.75 21.12 17.30
N ASN A 10 5.53 20.18 18.23
CA ASN A 10 5.22 18.78 17.93
C ASN A 10 4.09 18.67 16.89
N PRO A 11 4.24 17.89 15.81
CA PRO A 11 3.14 17.62 14.90
C PRO A 11 2.09 16.73 15.59
N THR A 12 0.81 17.09 15.42
CA THR A 12 -0.33 16.35 15.95
C THR A 12 -0.42 14.97 15.30
N ILE A 13 -0.16 13.92 16.07
CA ILE A 13 -0.36 12.52 15.66
C ILE A 13 -1.87 12.24 15.70
N PHE A 14 -2.46 11.94 14.55
CA PHE A 14 -3.86 11.50 14.47
C PHE A 14 -3.91 9.97 14.54
N ALA A 15 -4.68 9.45 15.50
CA ALA A 15 -4.93 8.02 15.60
C ALA A 15 -5.74 7.54 14.38
N PRO A 16 -5.38 6.40 13.75
CA PRO A 16 -6.19 5.83 12.69
C PRO A 16 -7.54 5.40 13.26
N THR A 17 -8.62 5.85 12.62
CA THR A 17 -9.97 5.39 12.92
C THR A 17 -10.08 3.92 12.52
N THR A 18 -10.11 3.02 13.50
CA THR A 18 -10.43 1.60 13.30
C THR A 18 -11.90 1.47 12.87
N LEU A 19 -12.17 1.67 11.57
CA LEU A 19 -13.40 1.20 10.97
C LEU A 19 -13.31 -0.32 10.81
N HIS A 20 -13.60 -1.02 11.91
CA HIS A 20 -13.96 -2.43 11.84
C HIS A 20 -15.22 -2.52 10.98
N ARG A 21 -15.09 -3.08 9.78
CA ARG A 21 -16.21 -3.55 8.98
C ARG A 21 -16.87 -4.68 9.79
N ARG A 22 -17.85 -4.32 10.62
CA ARG A 22 -18.82 -5.28 11.16
C ARG A 22 -19.60 -5.78 9.94
N ILE A 23 -19.29 -7.01 9.52
CA ILE A 23 -20.15 -7.77 8.62
C ILE A 23 -21.46 -7.98 9.37
N ASP A 24 -22.48 -7.20 9.01
CA ASP A 24 -23.86 -7.42 9.40
C ASP A 24 -24.35 -8.68 8.66
N GLY A 25 -24.02 -9.83 9.25
CA GLY A 25 -24.62 -11.11 8.92
C GLY A 25 -26.06 -11.09 9.39
N SER A 26 -26.94 -10.60 8.51
CA SER A 26 -28.38 -10.75 8.67
C SER A 26 -28.71 -12.21 8.96
N ARG A 27 -29.27 -12.40 10.15
CA ARG A 27 -29.88 -13.61 10.66
C ARG A 27 -30.79 -14.24 9.61
N ASN A 28 -30.49 -15.46 9.18
CA ASN A 28 -31.51 -16.50 9.26
C ASN A 28 -30.89 -17.89 9.45
N SER A 29 -30.96 -18.36 10.69
CA SER A 29 -31.35 -19.71 11.08
C SER A 29 -31.07 -20.83 10.06
N LYS A 30 -29.99 -21.59 10.26
CA LYS A 30 -30.12 -23.03 10.55
C LYS A 30 -28.81 -23.64 10.99
N THR A 31 -28.97 -24.36 12.09
CA THR A 31 -28.01 -25.09 12.88
C THR A 31 -27.32 -26.19 12.10
N LYS A 32 -26.01 -26.25 12.27
CA LYS A 32 -25.17 -27.44 12.14
C LYS A 32 -25.74 -28.57 13.01
N LEU A 33 -26.11 -29.71 12.45
CA LEU A 33 -26.33 -30.97 13.17
C LEU A 33 -26.20 -32.13 12.17
N TRP A 34 -25.06 -32.80 12.22
CA TRP A 34 -24.86 -34.10 11.60
C TRP A 34 -25.70 -35.13 12.37
N ALA A 35 -26.60 -35.84 11.69
CA ALA A 35 -27.15 -37.09 12.17
C ALA A 35 -27.51 -37.97 10.96
N GLU A 36 -26.78 -39.08 10.85
CA GLU A 36 -27.07 -40.22 9.96
C GLU A 36 -28.51 -40.70 10.14
N SER A 37 -29.16 -41.08 9.04
CA SER A 37 -30.02 -42.27 8.96
C SER A 37 -30.27 -42.61 7.49
N VAL A 38 -29.87 -43.81 7.12
CA VAL A 38 -30.20 -44.50 5.85
C VAL A 38 -31.72 -44.67 5.69
N SER A 39 -32.24 -44.55 4.46
CA SER A 39 -33.16 -45.53 3.82
C SER A 39 -33.69 -45.02 2.47
N SER A 40 -33.41 -45.85 1.45
CA SER A 40 -34.28 -46.29 0.35
C SER A 40 -35.10 -45.32 -0.53
N ASP A 41 -34.74 -45.42 -1.81
CA ASP A 41 -35.60 -45.64 -2.98
C ASP A 41 -36.28 -44.44 -3.70
N GLU A 42 -36.02 -44.46 -5.01
CA GLU A 42 -36.73 -43.86 -6.17
C GLU A 42 -36.27 -42.50 -6.74
N GLU A 43 -36.40 -42.43 -8.07
CA GLU A 43 -35.45 -41.88 -9.05
C GLU A 43 -35.61 -40.40 -9.42
N GLU A 44 -34.50 -39.89 -10.01
CA GLU A 44 -34.31 -38.77 -10.94
C GLU A 44 -35.14 -37.48 -10.80
N ASP A 45 -34.44 -36.41 -10.40
CA ASP A 45 -34.59 -35.11 -11.06
C ASP A 45 -33.22 -34.40 -11.16
N ASP A 46 -32.96 -33.94 -12.37
CA ASP A 46 -31.83 -33.15 -12.88
C ASP A 46 -31.50 -31.91 -12.03
N TYR A 47 -30.35 -31.92 -11.35
CA TYR A 47 -29.70 -30.69 -10.86
C TYR A 47 -28.24 -30.64 -11.31
N GLY A 48 -28.03 -30.61 -12.62
CA GLY A 48 -26.80 -30.03 -13.16
C GLY A 48 -26.74 -28.52 -12.87
N LEU A 49 -26.15 -28.09 -11.76
CA LEU A 49 -25.68 -26.71 -11.56
C LEU A 49 -24.72 -26.61 -10.36
N GLY A 50 -23.44 -26.26 -10.47
CA GLY A 50 -22.61 -25.93 -11.61
C GLY A 50 -21.15 -26.10 -11.19
N GLY A 51 -20.35 -26.65 -12.09
CA GLY A 51 -18.91 -26.67 -11.93
C GLY A 51 -18.38 -25.24 -11.87
N TYR A 52 -17.60 -24.93 -10.84
CA TYR A 52 -16.63 -23.83 -10.86
C TYR A 52 -15.23 -24.43 -10.78
N GLY A 53 -14.92 -25.25 -11.78
CA GLY A 53 -13.55 -25.47 -12.19
C GLY A 53 -13.30 -24.61 -13.43
N GLN A 54 -12.33 -23.72 -13.31
CA GLN A 54 -11.58 -23.01 -14.38
C GLN A 54 -12.02 -21.57 -14.70
N GLY A 55 -11.06 -20.68 -14.44
CA GLY A 55 -11.16 -19.23 -14.55
C GLY A 55 -10.80 -18.56 -13.22
N GLN A 56 -9.55 -18.72 -12.73
CA GLN A 56 -9.03 -17.71 -11.80
C GLN A 56 -8.84 -16.42 -12.62
N ASP A 57 -9.94 -15.72 -12.89
CA ASP A 57 -9.88 -14.30 -13.20
C ASP A 57 -9.28 -13.67 -11.95
N ARG A 58 -7.96 -13.48 -11.98
CA ARG A 58 -7.23 -12.83 -10.90
C ARG A 58 -7.87 -11.46 -10.71
N GLU A 59 -8.45 -11.24 -9.53
CA GLU A 59 -9.01 -9.95 -9.15
C GLU A 59 -7.99 -8.85 -9.47
N GLU A 60 -8.47 -7.79 -10.12
CA GLU A 60 -7.63 -6.65 -10.45
C GLU A 60 -7.19 -5.97 -9.16
N ILE A 61 -5.96 -5.47 -9.14
CA ILE A 61 -5.43 -4.77 -7.96
C ILE A 61 -6.12 -3.41 -7.91
N ASP A 62 -6.74 -3.08 -6.80
CA ASP A 62 -7.40 -1.80 -6.59
C ASP A 62 -6.50 -0.80 -5.83
N ALA A 63 -6.99 0.43 -5.67
CA ALA A 63 -6.26 1.48 -4.97
C ALA A 63 -6.11 1.21 -3.46
N GLU A 64 -7.08 0.51 -2.85
CA GLU A 64 -7.05 0.14 -1.43
C GLU A 64 -5.92 -0.87 -1.16
N GLU A 65 -5.74 -1.87 -2.02
CA GLU A 65 -4.66 -2.84 -1.91
C GLU A 65 -3.30 -2.18 -2.06
N VAL A 66 -3.16 -1.25 -3.03
CA VAL A 66 -1.93 -0.45 -3.18
C VAL A 66 -1.68 0.40 -1.94
N TYR A 67 -2.72 1.02 -1.37
CA TYR A 67 -2.59 1.80 -0.13
C TYR A 67 -2.12 0.94 1.04
N ASP A 68 -2.71 -0.24 1.22
CA ASP A 68 -2.35 -1.18 2.28
C ASP A 68 -0.91 -1.70 2.16
N LEU A 69 -0.37 -1.78 0.93
CA LEU A 69 1.03 -2.12 0.70
C LEU A 69 2.01 -1.02 1.14
N LEU A 70 1.57 0.25 1.10
CA LEU A 70 2.41 1.42 1.29
C LEU A 70 2.30 2.04 2.69
N ARG A 71 1.12 1.97 3.32
CA ARG A 71 0.79 2.67 4.57
C ARG A 71 1.72 2.37 5.75
N SER A 72 2.26 1.16 5.81
CA SER A 72 3.10 0.67 6.93
C SER A 72 4.60 0.86 6.72
N ILE A 73 5.03 1.40 5.57
CA ILE A 73 6.43 1.79 5.33
C ILE A 73 6.81 2.89 6.33
N THR A 74 8.01 2.80 6.90
CA THR A 74 8.53 3.84 7.80
C THR A 74 9.34 4.88 7.06
N ASP A 75 9.27 6.11 7.56
CA ASP A 75 10.14 7.20 7.14
C ASP A 75 11.61 6.89 7.52
N PRO A 76 12.61 7.26 6.69
CA PRO A 76 14.02 7.03 7.01
C PRO A 76 14.54 7.90 8.17
N GLU A 77 13.89 9.02 8.48
CA GLU A 77 14.32 9.93 9.55
C GLU A 77 13.50 9.77 10.84
N HIS A 78 12.27 9.27 10.74
CA HIS A 78 11.35 9.17 11.87
C HIS A 78 10.79 7.75 12.06
N PRO A 79 10.64 7.25 13.31
CA PRO A 79 10.10 5.92 13.60
C PRO A 79 8.55 5.89 13.50
N VAL A 80 8.00 6.51 12.46
CA VAL A 80 6.56 6.60 12.18
C VAL A 80 6.29 6.18 10.75
N SER A 81 5.06 5.73 10.48
CA SER A 81 4.67 5.27 9.16
C SER A 81 4.33 6.43 8.22
N LEU A 82 4.41 6.18 6.91
CA LEU A 82 4.04 7.16 5.88
C LEU A 82 2.56 7.55 5.95
N GLU A 83 1.68 6.66 6.42
CA GLU A 83 0.28 6.97 6.71
C GLU A 83 0.15 7.98 7.86
N GLN A 84 0.88 7.76 8.96
CA GLN A 84 0.85 8.67 10.12
C GLN A 84 1.36 10.07 9.76
N LEU A 85 2.32 10.16 8.85
CA LEU A 85 2.85 11.42 8.33
C LEU A 85 2.02 12.03 7.18
N ARG A 86 0.94 11.37 6.74
CA ARG A 86 0.15 11.74 5.55
C ARG A 86 0.97 11.94 4.27
N VAL A 87 2.09 11.22 4.19
CA VAL A 87 2.95 11.22 3.00
C VAL A 87 2.28 10.46 1.87
N VAL A 88 1.50 9.43 2.21
CA VAL A 88 0.68 8.65 1.27
C VAL A 88 -0.76 8.64 1.77
N ASN A 89 -1.71 8.94 0.88
CA ASN A 89 -3.15 8.90 1.15
C ASN A 89 -3.84 8.05 0.10
N LEU A 90 -5.00 7.45 0.44
CA LEU A 90 -5.78 6.65 -0.51
C LEU A 90 -6.23 7.47 -1.73
N GLU A 91 -6.59 8.74 -1.53
CA GLU A 91 -7.00 9.67 -2.60
C GLU A 91 -5.88 9.98 -3.60
N ASP A 92 -4.62 9.80 -3.18
CA ASP A 92 -3.44 10.08 -3.96
C ASP A 92 -2.96 8.85 -4.77
N ILE A 93 -3.72 7.75 -4.73
CA ILE A 93 -3.44 6.50 -5.44
C ILE A 93 -4.48 6.29 -6.54
N ASN A 94 -4.01 6.10 -7.77
CA ASN A 94 -4.85 5.82 -8.92
C ASN A 94 -4.37 4.55 -9.62
N VAL A 95 -5.27 3.58 -9.76
CA VAL A 95 -5.03 2.34 -10.49
C VAL A 95 -5.95 2.28 -11.70
N ALA A 96 -5.35 2.16 -12.88
CA ALA A 96 -6.05 2.10 -14.16
C ALA A 96 -5.51 0.93 -14.99
N GLY A 97 -6.22 -0.20 -14.97
CA GLY A 97 -5.76 -1.46 -15.57
C GLY A 97 -4.40 -1.86 -15.00
N ASN A 98 -3.37 -1.99 -15.86
CA ASN A 98 -2.01 -2.34 -15.43
C ASN A 98 -1.13 -1.13 -15.06
N ARG A 99 -1.70 0.03 -14.74
CA ARG A 99 -0.92 1.23 -14.36
C ARG A 99 -1.29 1.66 -12.94
N VAL A 100 -0.26 1.80 -12.10
CA VAL A 100 -0.37 2.33 -10.74
C VAL A 100 0.34 3.67 -10.69
N LEU A 101 -0.41 4.72 -10.36
CA LEU A 101 0.10 6.06 -10.15
C LEU A 101 -0.06 6.43 -8.68
N VAL A 102 1.04 6.78 -8.03
CA VAL A 102 1.05 7.19 -6.61
C VAL A 102 1.59 8.62 -6.52
N TYR A 103 0.81 9.50 -5.90
CA TYR A 103 1.27 10.80 -5.47
C TYR A 103 1.73 10.75 -4.01
N LEU A 104 2.92 11.27 -3.76
CA LEU A 104 3.45 11.44 -2.40
C LEU A 104 3.50 12.93 -2.03
N THR A 105 3.23 13.21 -0.77
CA THR A 105 3.27 14.56 -0.20
C THR A 105 4.42 14.64 0.80
N PRO A 106 5.57 15.24 0.44
CA PRO A 106 6.66 15.45 1.38
C PRO A 106 6.21 16.26 2.60
N THR A 107 6.72 15.90 3.78
CA THR A 107 6.46 16.62 5.03
C THR A 107 7.08 18.02 5.03
N ILE A 108 8.16 18.24 4.27
CA ILE A 108 8.89 19.51 4.16
C ILE A 108 9.25 19.78 2.68
N PRO A 109 9.07 21.03 2.18
CA PRO A 109 9.21 21.37 0.75
C PRO A 109 10.65 21.37 0.20
N HIS A 110 11.64 21.05 1.03
CA HIS A 110 13.07 20.97 0.70
C HIS A 110 13.70 19.60 1.03
N CYS A 111 12.87 18.60 1.30
CA CYS A 111 13.33 17.35 1.86
C CYS A 111 14.05 16.50 0.80
N SER A 112 15.36 16.34 0.96
CA SER A 112 16.16 15.41 0.13
C SER A 112 15.73 13.94 0.31
N MET A 113 15.15 13.60 1.47
CA MET A 113 14.59 12.27 1.74
C MET A 113 13.33 11.97 0.94
N SER A 114 12.68 12.97 0.31
CA SER A 114 11.55 12.72 -0.61
C SER A 114 11.90 11.74 -1.72
N THR A 115 13.16 11.78 -2.19
CA THR A 115 13.68 10.85 -3.20
C THR A 115 13.85 9.44 -2.64
N LEU A 116 14.33 9.32 -1.39
CA LEU A 116 14.49 8.02 -0.72
C LEU A 116 13.14 7.39 -0.37
N ILE A 117 12.19 8.18 0.12
CA ILE A 117 10.81 7.73 0.35
C ILE A 117 10.20 7.26 -0.97
N GLY A 118 10.29 8.05 -2.03
CA GLY A 118 9.81 7.67 -3.36
C GLY A 118 10.47 6.39 -3.90
N LEU A 119 11.77 6.20 -3.65
CA LEU A 119 12.49 4.98 -4.01
C LEU A 119 11.97 3.76 -3.21
N SER A 120 11.77 3.91 -1.90
CA SER A 120 11.19 2.87 -1.04
C SER A 120 9.79 2.45 -1.49
N LEU A 121 8.92 3.42 -1.81
CA LEU A 121 7.60 3.15 -2.38
C LEU A 121 7.73 2.37 -3.70
N ARG A 122 8.65 2.77 -4.59
CA ARG A 122 8.85 2.10 -5.87
C ARG A 122 9.30 0.65 -5.69
N VAL A 123 10.28 0.42 -4.82
CA VAL A 123 10.78 -0.93 -4.51
C VAL A 123 9.69 -1.78 -3.88
N ARG A 124 8.89 -1.22 -2.96
CA ARG A 124 7.77 -1.94 -2.36
C ARG A 124 6.80 -2.46 -3.41
N LEU A 125 6.34 -1.57 -4.30
CA LEU A 125 5.38 -1.92 -5.33
C LEU A 125 5.97 -2.86 -6.39
N LEU A 126 7.24 -2.68 -6.76
CA LEU A 126 7.92 -3.62 -7.67
C LEU A 126 8.08 -5.03 -7.08
N ARG A 127 8.25 -5.14 -5.75
CA ARG A 127 8.34 -6.44 -5.06
C ARG A 127 6.96 -7.08 -4.81
N ALA A 128 5.92 -6.26 -4.65
CA ALA A 128 4.58 -6.73 -4.29
C ALA A 128 3.65 -6.97 -5.50
N LEU A 129 3.76 -6.14 -6.54
CA LEU A 129 2.89 -6.20 -7.71
C LEU A 129 3.48 -7.12 -8.79
N PRO A 130 2.63 -7.82 -9.58
CA PRO A 130 3.08 -8.58 -10.73
C PRO A 130 3.83 -7.71 -11.77
N PRO A 131 4.84 -8.24 -12.49
CA PRO A 131 5.68 -7.46 -13.42
C PRO A 131 4.92 -6.77 -14.58
N ARG A 132 3.66 -7.15 -14.82
CA ARG A 132 2.78 -6.50 -15.81
C ARG A 132 2.41 -5.07 -15.41
N TYR A 133 2.44 -4.74 -14.12
CA TYR A 133 2.08 -3.42 -13.62
C TYR A 133 3.19 -2.40 -13.85
N ARG A 134 2.80 -1.23 -14.37
CA ARG A 134 3.68 -0.07 -14.53
C ARG A 134 3.46 0.87 -13.36
N VAL A 135 4.49 1.00 -12.52
CA VAL A 135 4.48 1.87 -11.34
C VAL A 135 5.11 3.22 -11.68
N ASP A 136 4.31 4.27 -11.56
CA ASP A 136 4.72 5.67 -11.65
C ASP A 136 4.55 6.35 -10.29
N ILE A 137 5.60 7.01 -9.82
CA ILE A 137 5.60 7.71 -8.54
C ILE A 137 5.90 9.18 -8.78
N ARG A 138 5.09 10.05 -8.19
CA ARG A 138 5.19 11.50 -8.35
C ARG A 138 5.03 12.21 -7.03
N ILE A 139 5.69 13.35 -6.88
CA ILE A 139 5.40 14.33 -5.86
C ILE A 139 4.13 15.09 -6.25
N LYS A 140 3.24 15.29 -5.27
CA LYS A 140 2.02 16.10 -5.42
C LYS A 140 2.38 17.54 -5.74
N SER A 141 1.72 18.13 -6.74
CA SER A 141 2.08 19.46 -7.24
C SER A 141 2.05 20.52 -6.14
N GLY A 142 3.08 21.36 -6.08
CA GLY A 142 3.18 22.46 -5.12
C GLY A 142 3.64 22.06 -3.71
N THR A 143 3.98 20.80 -3.48
CA THR A 143 4.42 20.30 -2.17
C THR A 143 5.95 20.23 -2.00
N HIS A 144 6.71 20.39 -3.10
CA HIS A 144 8.18 20.35 -3.07
C HIS A 144 8.78 21.28 -4.13
N GLN A 145 9.83 22.01 -3.77
CA GLN A 145 10.42 23.01 -4.66
C GLN A 145 11.13 22.42 -5.88
N SER A 146 11.60 21.19 -5.76
CA SER A 146 12.25 20.44 -6.85
C SER A 146 11.39 19.29 -7.36
N GLU A 147 10.05 19.41 -7.29
CA GLU A 147 9.09 18.37 -7.69
C GLU A 147 9.43 17.73 -9.05
N HIS A 148 9.71 18.54 -10.08
CA HIS A 148 9.98 18.03 -11.43
C HIS A 148 11.28 17.24 -11.50
N ALA A 149 12.33 17.69 -10.79
CA ALA A 149 13.61 17.01 -10.75
C ALA A 149 13.50 15.66 -10.04
N VAL A 150 12.80 15.61 -8.90
CA VAL A 150 12.57 14.37 -8.15
C VAL A 150 11.69 13.42 -8.95
N ASN A 151 10.60 13.90 -9.57
CA ASN A 151 9.74 13.08 -10.43
C ASN A 151 10.52 12.48 -11.60
N LYS A 152 11.43 13.24 -12.22
CA LYS A 152 12.28 12.72 -13.29
C LYS A 152 13.22 11.62 -12.77
N GLN A 153 13.84 11.81 -11.61
CA GLN A 153 14.73 10.82 -10.99
C GLN A 153 13.98 9.54 -10.61
N LEU A 154 12.80 9.66 -9.99
CA LEU A 154 12.00 8.53 -9.53
C LEU A 154 11.41 7.70 -10.67
N ASN A 155 11.20 8.28 -11.85
CA ASN A 155 10.62 7.57 -13.00
C ASN A 155 11.67 7.08 -14.01
N ASP A 156 12.92 7.54 -13.93
CA ASP A 156 14.05 7.03 -14.70
C ASP A 156 14.43 5.61 -14.22
N LYS A 157 14.22 4.63 -15.10
CA LYS A 157 14.42 3.21 -14.76
C LYS A 157 15.89 2.89 -14.55
N GLU A 158 16.78 3.40 -15.39
CA GLU A 158 18.22 3.12 -15.30
C GLU A 158 18.80 3.72 -14.02
N ARG A 159 18.40 4.95 -13.69
CA ARG A 159 18.80 5.59 -12.42
C ARG A 159 18.30 4.84 -11.20
N VAL A 160 17.04 4.38 -11.22
CA VAL A 160 16.50 3.60 -10.10
C VAL A 160 17.24 2.27 -9.95
N GLN A 161 17.53 1.55 -11.04
CA GLN A 161 18.31 0.32 -10.96
C GLN A 161 19.72 0.56 -10.41
N ALA A 162 20.42 1.58 -10.91
CA ALA A 162 21.73 1.96 -10.39
C ALA A 162 21.71 2.35 -8.90
N ALA A 163 20.63 2.99 -8.43
CA ALA A 163 20.46 3.30 -7.02
C ALA A 163 20.30 2.04 -6.14
N LEU A 164 19.67 0.98 -6.66
CA LEU A 164 19.49 -0.29 -5.94
C LEU A 164 20.75 -1.16 -5.92
N GLU A 165 21.70 -0.94 -6.84
CA GLU A 165 23.02 -1.57 -6.80
C GLU A 165 23.94 -0.94 -5.74
N ASN A 166 23.63 0.29 -5.29
CA ASN A 166 24.36 0.93 -4.20
C ASN A 166 23.94 0.34 -2.86
N LYS A 167 24.87 -0.41 -2.23
CA LYS A 167 24.67 -1.07 -0.93
C LYS A 167 24.17 -0.13 0.17
N HIS A 168 24.62 1.13 0.19
CA HIS A 168 24.19 2.08 1.22
C HIS A 168 22.72 2.48 1.03
N LEU A 169 22.34 2.86 -0.20
CA LEU A 169 20.96 3.23 -0.51
C LEU A 169 20.01 2.05 -0.32
N LEU A 170 20.44 0.85 -0.73
CA LEU A 170 19.67 -0.37 -0.53
C LEU A 170 19.42 -0.64 0.96
N SER A 171 20.44 -0.49 1.81
CA SER A 171 20.28 -0.68 3.26
C SER A 171 19.28 0.29 3.88
N VAL A 172 19.28 1.56 3.45
CA VAL A 172 18.30 2.56 3.93
C VAL A 172 16.90 2.20 3.47
N VAL A 173 16.74 1.84 2.19
CA VAL A 173 15.45 1.41 1.63
C VAL A 173 14.93 0.16 2.34
N GLU A 174 15.78 -0.84 2.59
CA GLU A 174 15.40 -2.04 3.33
C GLU A 174 14.98 -1.72 4.76
N GLY A 175 15.63 -0.75 5.41
CA GLY A 175 15.21 -0.21 6.70
C GLY A 175 13.79 0.35 6.67
N CYS A 176 13.45 1.19 5.68
CA CYS A 176 12.10 1.72 5.48
C CYS A 176 11.06 0.61 5.22
N LEU A 177 11.47 -0.47 4.55
CA LEU A 177 10.60 -1.58 4.18
C LEU A 177 10.46 -2.66 5.27
N ALA A 178 11.25 -2.59 6.35
CA ALA A 178 11.24 -3.59 7.42
C ALA A 178 9.86 -3.75 8.08
N THR A 179 9.09 -2.66 8.14
CA THR A 179 7.72 -2.64 8.69
C THR A 179 6.64 -2.87 7.64
N ALA A 180 6.98 -2.87 6.35
CA ALA A 180 6.00 -2.95 5.26
C ALA A 180 5.23 -4.30 5.19
N GLY A 181 5.73 -5.32 5.89
CA GLY A 181 5.06 -6.62 6.06
C GLY A 181 3.99 -6.63 7.16
N LYS A 182 3.97 -5.63 8.05
CA LYS A 182 2.96 -5.47 9.10
C LYS A 182 1.67 -4.92 8.47
N ARG A 183 0.92 -5.77 7.77
CA ARG A 183 -0.43 -5.44 7.29
C ARG A 183 -1.37 -5.39 8.51
N GLY A 184 -1.44 -4.24 9.19
CA GLY A 184 -2.42 -3.97 10.25
C GLY A 184 -2.20 -4.74 11.57
N SER A 185 -0.98 -5.17 11.89
CA SER A 185 -0.67 -5.71 13.22
C SER A 185 -0.19 -4.59 14.14
N ASP A 186 -1.13 -3.97 14.84
CA ASP A 186 -0.97 -3.49 16.22
C ASP A 186 -2.01 -4.22 17.09
#